data_AF-A0A3C1FFU7-F1
#
_entry.id   AF-A0A3C1FFU7-F1
#
_cell.length_a   1.000
_cell.length_b   1.000
_cell.length_c   1.000
_cell.angle_alpha   90.00
_cell.angle_beta   90.00
_cell.angle_gamma   90.00
#
_symmetry.space_group_name_H-M   'P 1'
#
loop_
_entity.id
_entity.type
_entity.pdbx_description
1 polymer ?
#
loop_
_entity_poly.entity_id
_entity_poly.type
_entity_poly.pdbx_seq_one_letter_code
_entity_poly.pdbx_strand_id
1 'polypeptide(L)' 'MDGALLRDAGERILIKIATVAEKLPQSYRTAHPDIDWIGIQRMRNLVAHHYDKVNNDLMWQALTTRIPDLLARLNLNR' A
#
# COMPACT_ATOMS: atom_id res chain seq x y z
N MET A 1 -5.88 -23.80 -10.43
CA MET A 1 -5.21 -23.47 -9.14
C MET A 1 -4.63 -22.06 -9.25
N ASP A 2 -5.58 -21.16 -9.45
CA ASP A 2 -5.52 -19.96 -10.28
C ASP A 2 -5.48 -18.71 -9.42
N GLY A 3 -5.03 -17.57 -9.97
CA GLY A 3 -5.23 -16.16 -9.52
C GLY A 3 -5.17 -15.80 -8.02
N ALA A 4 -5.94 -16.50 -7.18
CA ALA A 4 -6.03 -16.39 -5.73
C ALA A 4 -4.66 -16.36 -5.03
N LEU A 5 -3.72 -17.27 -5.33
CA LEU A 5 -2.41 -17.23 -4.67
C LEU A 5 -1.66 -15.91 -4.94
N LEU A 6 -1.69 -15.42 -6.19
CA LEU A 6 -1.05 -14.17 -6.56
C LEU A 6 -1.78 -12.96 -5.94
N ARG A 7 -3.11 -13.01 -5.87
CA ARG A 7 -3.91 -12.00 -5.20
C ARG A 7 -3.59 -11.93 -3.71
N ASP A 8 -3.63 -13.06 -3.01
CA ASP A 8 -3.36 -13.14 -1.57
C ASP A 8 -1.94 -12.68 -1.24
N ALA A 9 -0.97 -13.03 -2.11
CA ALA A 9 0.40 -12.53 -2.01
C ALA A 9 0.47 -11.01 -2.19
N GLY A 10 -0.24 -10.46 -3.19
CA GLY A 10 -0.35 -9.02 -3.44
C GLY A 10 -0.96 -8.25 -2.27
N GLU A 11 -2.07 -8.74 -1.72
CA GLU A 11 -2.71 -8.19 -0.52
C GLU A 11 -1.74 -8.18 0.66
N ARG A 12 -1.00 -9.28 0.86
CA ARG A 12 -0.03 -9.39 1.95
C ARG A 12 1.13 -8.41 1.79
N ILE A 13 1.63 -8.21 0.56
CA ILE A 13 2.69 -7.23 0.26
C ILE A 13 2.20 -5.82 0.58
N LEU A 14 1.00 -5.46 0.11
CA LEU A 14 0.40 -4.14 0.34
C LEU A 14 0.22 -3.86 1.85
N ILE A 15 -0.31 -4.82 2.61
CA ILE A 15 -0.46 -4.67 4.06
C ILE A 15 0.89 -4.44 4.74
N LYS A 16 1.94 -5.18 4.35
CA LYS A 16 3.29 -5.00 4.93
C LYS A 16 3.84 -3.61 4.66
N ILE A 17 3.76 -3.14 3.43
CA ILE A 17 4.25 -1.80 3.03
C ILE A 17 3.53 -0.72 3.83
N ALA A 18 2.20 -0.76 3.87
CA ALA A 18 1.41 0.23 4.59
C ALA A 18 1.67 0.19 6.11
N THR A 19 1.87 -1.00 6.68
CA THR A 19 2.22 -1.16 8.10
C THR A 19 3.58 -0.52 8.44
N VAL A 20 4.56 -0.60 7.54
CA VAL A 20 5.85 0.08 7.72
C VAL A 20 5.68 1.58 7.56
N ALA A 21 4.93 2.04 6.56
CA ALA A 21 4.64 3.45 6.34
C ALA A 21 3.94 4.11 7.55
N GLU A 22 3.01 3.41 8.20
CA GLU A 22 2.33 3.88 9.42
C GLU A 22 3.28 4.07 10.61
N LYS A 23 4.37 3.29 10.67
CA LYS A 23 5.37 3.38 11.73
C LYS A 23 6.41 4.48 11.50
N LEU A 24 6.35 5.17 10.36
CA LEU A 24 7.27 6.28 10.10
C LEU A 24 7.03 7.42 11.11
N PRO A 25 8.11 8.05 11.61
CA PRO A 25 8.00 9.17 12.53
C PRO A 25 7.10 10.27 12.00
N GLN A 26 6.36 10.94 12.88
CA GLN A 26 5.49 12.05 12.49
C GLN A 26 6.27 13.15 11.76
N SER A 27 7.49 13.46 12.20
CA SER A 27 8.38 14.42 11.55
C SER A 27 8.67 14.05 10.09
N TYR A 28 8.89 12.77 9.80
CA TYR A 28 9.13 12.29 8.45
C TYR A 28 7.89 12.42 7.56
N ARG A 29 6.71 12.06 8.08
CA ARG A 29 5.44 12.20 7.35
C ARG A 29 5.10 13.67 7.08
N THR A 30 5.34 14.56 8.06
CA THR A 30 5.18 16.01 7.89
C THR A 30 6.14 16.59 6.85
N ALA A 31 7.36 16.03 6.72
CA ALA A 31 8.32 16.45 5.71
C ALA A 31 7.96 16.04 4.26
N HIS A 32 6.99 15.14 4.09
CA HIS A 32 6.48 14.69 2.78
C HIS A 32 4.96 14.89 2.71
N PRO A 33 4.49 16.15 2.65
CA PRO A 33 3.06 16.47 2.69
C PRO A 33 2.33 16.13 1.38
N ASP A 34 3.06 15.86 0.30
CA ASP A 34 2.52 15.45 -1.00
C ASP A 34 2.05 13.97 -1.02
N ILE A 35 2.37 13.20 0.02
CA ILE A 35 1.98 11.81 0.18
C ILE A 35 0.69 11.73 1.01
N ASP A 36 -0.32 11.03 0.50
CA ASP A 36 -1.57 10.77 1.21
C ASP A 36 -1.39 9.65 2.26
N TRP A 37 -0.79 10.00 3.39
CA TRP A 37 -0.57 9.09 4.52
C TRP A 37 -1.86 8.48 5.07
N ILE A 38 -2.94 9.26 5.09
CA ILE A 38 -4.24 8.81 5.59
C ILE A 38 -4.84 7.80 4.61
N GLY A 39 -4.71 8.05 3.30
CA GLY A 39 -5.10 7.12 2.26
C GLY A 39 -4.40 5.78 2.37
N ILE A 40 -3.09 5.77 2.65
CA ILE A 40 -2.31 4.54 2.86
C ILE A 40 -2.88 3.73 4.04
N GLN A 41 -3.18 4.38 5.16
CA GLN A 41 -3.77 3.73 6.34
C GLN A 41 -5.18 3.18 6.04
N ARG A 42 -6.02 3.95 5.35
CA ARG A 42 -7.38 3.52 4.98
C ARG A 42 -7.36 2.30 4.06
N MET A 43 -6.47 2.31 3.07
CA MET A 43 -6.26 1.19 2.17
C MET A 43 -5.82 -0.07 2.92
N ARG A 44 -4.86 0.03 3.84
CA ARG A 44 -4.44 -1.09 4.69
C ARG A 44 -5.62 -1.68 5.47
N ASN A 45 -6.43 -0.83 6.09
CA ASN A 45 -7.60 -1.27 6.86
C ASN A 45 -8.64 -1.97 5.98
N LEU A 46 -8.90 -1.44 4.78
CA LEU A 46 -9.80 -2.06 3.82
C LEU A 46 -9.31 -3.46 3.44
N VAL A 47 -8.04 -3.60 3.05
CA VAL A 47 -7.47 -4.88 2.61
C VAL A 47 -7.39 -5.89 3.77
N ALA A 48 -7.08 -5.44 4.99
CA ALA A 48 -6.96 -6.33 6.14
C ALA A 48 -8.30 -6.84 6.70
N HIS A 49 -9.37 -6.05 6.61
CA HIS A 49 -10.66 -6.35 7.28
C HIS A 49 -11.83 -6.60 6.33
N HIS A 50 -11.71 -6.20 5.06
CA HIS A 50 -12.77 -6.30 4.05
C HIS A 50 -12.21 -6.85 2.74
N TYR A 51 -11.37 -7.89 2.83
CA TYR A 51 -10.73 -8.53 1.67
C TYR A 51 -11.76 -9.05 0.65
N ASP A 52 -12.96 -9.43 1.11
CA ASP A 52 -14.11 -9.79 0.28
C ASP A 52 -14.63 -8.65 -0.61
N LYS A 53 -14.32 -7.40 -0.26
CA LYS A 53 -14.72 -6.17 -0.96
C LYS A 53 -13.57 -5.51 -1.72
N VAL A 54 -12.38 -6.11 -1.72
CA VAL A 54 -11.23 -5.57 -2.44
C VAL A 54 -11.42 -5.81 -3.93
N ASN A 55 -11.38 -4.73 -4.71
CA ASN A 55 -11.39 -4.80 -6.15
C ASN A 55 -9.98 -5.18 -6.67
N ASN A 56 -9.90 -6.27 -7.43
CA ASN A 56 -8.65 -6.80 -7.97
C ASN A 56 -7.91 -5.81 -8.89
N ASP A 57 -8.63 -5.01 -9.69
CA ASP A 57 -8.01 -4.01 -10.57
C ASP A 57 -7.39 -2.87 -9.76
N LEU A 58 -8.04 -2.47 -8.66
CA LEU A 58 -7.49 -1.48 -7.74
C LEU A 58 -6.27 -2.03 -6.98
N MET A 59 -6.30 -3.30 -6.60
CA MET A 59 -5.15 -3.99 -6.00
C MET A 59 -3.97 -4.04 -6.97
N TRP A 60 -4.24 -4.39 -8.22
CA TRP A 60 -3.22 -4.39 -9.28
C TRP A 60 -2.62 -3.00 -9.46
N GLN A 61 -3.45 -1.97 -9.63
CA GLN A 61 -2.98 -0.58 -9.73
C GLN A 61 -2.17 -0.12 -8.50
N ALA A 62 -2.57 -0.54 -7.29
CA ALA A 62 -1.83 -0.22 -6.09
C ALA A 62 -0.42 -0.80 -6.14
N LEU A 63 -0.29 -2.08 -6.52
CA LEU A 63 0.99 -2.80 -6.60
C LEU A 63 1.87 -2.32 -7.76
N THR A 64 1.32 -2.09 -8.94
CA THR A 64 2.11 -1.77 -10.14
C THR A 64 2.38 -0.30 -10.34
N THR A 65 1.59 0.59 -9.74
CA THR A 65 1.67 2.03 -10.00
C THR A 65 1.86 2.83 -8.73
N ARG A 66 0.94 2.72 -7.76
CA ARG A 66 0.93 3.61 -6.59
C ARG A 66 2.07 3.34 -5.62
N ILE A 67 2.40 2.07 -5.39
CA ILE A 67 3.53 1.69 -4.55
C ILE A 67 4.87 2.10 -5.18
N PRO A 68 5.16 1.81 -6.46
CA PRO A 68 6.36 2.33 -7.12
C PRO A 68 6.47 3.86 -7.10
N ASP A 69 5.36 4.57 -7.33
CA ASP A 69 5.33 6.04 -7.24
C ASP A 69 5.65 6.54 -5.82
N LEU A 70 5.07 5.89 -4.80
CA LEU A 70 5.38 6.18 -3.40
C LEU A 70 6.88 5.97 -3.10
N LEU A 71 7.45 4.85 -3.55
CA LEU A 71 8.88 4.57 -3.36
C LEU A 71 9.77 5.59 -4.08
N ALA A 72 9.38 6.03 -5.28
CA ALA A 72 10.09 7.06 -6.02
C ALA A 72 10.10 8.40 -5.26
N ARG A 73 8.94 8.85 -4.76
CA ARG A 73 8.81 10.09 -3.98
C ARG A 73 9.61 10.05 -2.68
N LEU A 74 9.72 8.88 -2.06
CA LEU A 74 10.51 8.66 -0.85
C LEU A 74 11.99 8.39 -1.11
N ASN A 75 12.43 8.37 -2.38
CA ASN A 75 13.78 8.01 -2.79
C ASN A 75 14.22 6.62 -2.27
N LEU A 76 13.29 5.65 -2.28
CA LEU A 76 13.49 4.27 -1.83
C LEU A 76 13.61 3.25 -2.97
N ASN A 77 13.65 3.70 -4.23
CA ASN A 77 13.90 2.86 -5.39
C ASN A 77 15.35 2.35 -5.34
N ARG A 78 15.55 1.09 -4.95
CA ARG A 78 16.82 0.36 -5.06
C ARG A 78 16.67 -0.77 -6.04
#